data_AF-A0A0A2CQP6-F1
#
_entry.id   AF-A0A0A2CQP6-F1
#
_cell.length_a   1.000
_cell.length_b   1.000
_cell.length_c   1.000
_cell.angle_alpha   90.00
_cell.angle_beta   90.00
_cell.angle_gamma   90.00
#
_symmetry.space_group_name_H-M   'P 1'
#
loop_
_entity.id
_entity.type
_entity.pdbx_description
1 polymer ?
#
loop_
_entity_poly.entity_id
_entity_poly.type
_entity_poly.pdbx_seq_one_letter_code
_entity_poly.pdbx_strand_id
1 'polypeptide(L)'
;MSVFDRYSTFWTQGFDFKGRTKRIDYWTIVLINVLIGLVLGKLQEGFYSIYALFAVASIVPGVAMQVRRIRDTGRQWQWIFIALIPFIGALWLLWIVIGPSAESSQ
;
A
#
# COMPACT_ATOMS: atom_id res chain seq x y z
N MET A 1 -7.32 -7.07 15.30
CA MET A 1 -7.76 -6.97 13.88
C MET A 1 -7.28 -8.19 13.14
N SER A 2 -8.23 -9.03 12.73
CA SER A 2 -7.97 -10.19 11.87
C SER A 2 -7.47 -9.73 10.50
N VAL A 3 -6.92 -10.66 9.70
CA VAL A 3 -6.43 -10.36 8.34
C VAL A 3 -7.56 -9.83 7.46
N PHE A 4 -8.77 -10.40 7.60
CA PHE A 4 -9.96 -9.98 6.88
C PHE A 4 -10.34 -8.53 7.21
N ASP A 5 -10.33 -8.15 8.50
CA ASP A 5 -10.68 -6.80 8.92
C ASP A 5 -9.74 -5.75 8.31
N ARG A 6 -8.44 -6.07 8.23
CA ARG A 6 -7.43 -5.18 7.64
C ARG A 6 -7.66 -4.98 6.15
N TYR A 7 -8.01 -6.05 5.44
CA TYR A 7 -8.28 -5.99 4.01
C TYR A 7 -9.61 -5.29 3.70
N SER A 8 -10.65 -5.46 4.51
CA SER A 8 -11.87 -4.65 4.39
C SER A 8 -11.60 -3.16 4.69
N THR A 9 -10.78 -2.89 5.70
CA THR A 9 -10.34 -1.54 6.08
C THR A 9 -9.56 -0.85 4.96
N PHE A 10 -8.79 -1.59 4.17
CA PHE A 10 -8.09 -1.09 2.99
C PHE A 10 -9.03 -0.39 2.00
N TRP A 11 -10.11 -1.08 1.64
CA TRP A 11 -11.07 -0.61 0.64
C TRP A 11 -11.96 0.49 1.20
N THR A 12 -12.40 0.35 2.45
CA THR A 12 -13.32 1.31 3.10
C THR A 12 -12.63 2.61 3.51
N GLN A 13 -11.41 2.53 4.04
CA GLN A 13 -10.62 3.71 4.38
C GLN A 13 -9.71 4.15 3.24
N GLY A 14 -9.91 3.66 2.01
CA GLY A 14 -9.09 4.02 0.86
C GLY A 14 -9.05 5.52 0.54
N PHE A 15 -10.05 6.28 1.00
CA PHE A 15 -10.17 7.72 0.77
C PHE A 15 -9.81 8.58 1.98
N ASP A 16 -9.50 7.98 3.13
CA ASP A 16 -9.05 8.74 4.29
C ASP A 16 -7.55 9.00 4.18
N PHE A 17 -7.12 10.26 4.10
CA PHE A 17 -5.69 10.60 4.03
C PHE A 17 -5.12 11.07 5.37
N LYS A 18 -5.91 11.04 6.45
CA LYS A 18 -5.55 11.58 7.78
C LYS A 18 -5.29 10.50 8.83
N GLY A 19 -5.78 9.28 8.64
CA GLY A 19 -5.50 8.16 9.53
C GLY A 19 -4.01 7.76 9.60
N ARG A 20 -3.70 6.79 10.47
CA ARG A 20 -2.36 6.20 10.61
C ARG A 20 -2.36 4.78 10.09
N THR A 21 -1.25 4.36 9.47
CA THR A 21 -1.13 2.99 8.97
C THR A 21 0.01 2.29 9.70
N LYS A 22 -0.33 1.25 10.46
CA LYS A 22 0.67 0.41 11.13
C LYS A 22 1.45 -0.38 10.08
N ARG A 23 2.73 -0.62 10.34
CA ARG A 23 3.61 -1.38 9.45
C ARG A 23 3.06 -2.77 9.13
N ILE A 24 2.52 -3.44 10.14
CA ILE A 24 1.94 -4.78 9.98
C ILE A 24 0.71 -4.77 9.07
N ASP A 25 -0.10 -3.71 9.11
CA ASP A 25 -1.26 -3.57 8.23
C ASP A 25 -0.80 -3.35 6.79
N TYR A 26 0.18 -2.48 6.57
CA TYR A 26 0.77 -2.25 5.25
C TYR A 26 1.30 -3.55 4.61
N TRP A 27 2.13 -4.32 5.33
CA TRP A 27 2.69 -5.57 4.81
C TRP A 27 1.64 -6.65 4.58
N THR A 28 0.60 -6.71 5.42
CA THR A 28 -0.52 -7.65 5.20
C THR A 28 -1.19 -7.37 3.86
N ILE A 29 -1.42 -6.09 3.53
CA ILE A 29 -2.09 -5.68 2.29
C ILE A 29 -1.21 -5.97 1.07
N VAL A 30 0.08 -5.63 1.16
CA VAL A 30 1.05 -5.92 0.10
C VAL A 30 1.12 -7.42 -0.16
N LEU A 31 1.20 -8.24 0.90
CA LEU A 31 1.24 -9.70 0.77
C LEU A 31 -0.02 -10.24 0.08
N ILE A 32 -1.21 -9.77 0.48
CA ILE A 32 -2.47 -10.17 -0.15
C ILE A 32 -2.49 -9.79 -1.63
N ASN A 33 -2.11 -8.56 -1.99
CA ASN A 33 -2.05 -8.12 -3.38
C ASN A 33 -1.05 -8.92 -4.23
N VAL A 34 0.11 -9.27 -3.65
CA VAL A 34 1.08 -10.16 -4.31
C VAL A 34 0.50 -11.54 -4.52
N LEU A 35 -0.17 -12.13 -3.52
CA LEU A 35 -0.83 -13.43 -3.66
C LEU A 35 -1.93 -13.40 -4.72
N ILE A 36 -2.76 -12.36 -4.74
CA ILE A 36 -3.78 -12.16 -5.79
C ILE A 36 -3.10 -12.08 -7.16
N GLY A 37 -2.03 -11.30 -7.30
CA GLY A 37 -1.27 -11.20 -8.55
C GLY A 37 -0.66 -12.53 -9.02
N LEU A 38 -0.12 -13.33 -8.10
CA LEU A 38 0.44 -14.65 -8.41
C LEU A 38 -0.64 -15.64 -8.85
N VAL A 39 -1.78 -15.68 -8.15
CA VAL A 39 -2.90 -16.56 -8.49
C VAL A 39 -3.46 -16.17 -9.86
N LEU A 40 -3.74 -14.88 -10.08
CA LEU A 40 -4.32 -14.39 -11.34
C LEU A 40 -3.33 -14.51 -12.51
N GLY A 41 -2.02 -14.34 -12.28
CA GLY A 41 -1.01 -14.53 -13.32
C GLY A 41 -0.81 -15.99 -13.74
N LYS A 42 -1.21 -16.96 -12.90
CA LYS A 42 -1.19 -18.39 -13.23
C LYS A 42 -2.45 -18.84 -13.98
N LEU A 43 -3.54 -18.10 -13.87
CA LEU A 43 -4.79 -18.38 -14.57
C LEU A 43 -4.73 -17.76 -15.97
N GLN A 44 -4.32 -18.54 -16.97
CA GLN A 44 -4.32 -18.09 -18.37
C GLN A 44 -5.76 -17.89 -18.91
N GLU A 45 -5.91 -16.82 -19.70
CA GLU A 45 -7.06 -16.45 -20.54
C GLU A 45 -8.42 -16.29 -19.81
N GLY A 46 -8.71 -15.06 -19.38
CA GLY A 46 -10.06 -14.64 -18.96
C GLY A 46 -10.12 -13.69 -17.77
N PHE A 47 -9.11 -13.72 -16.89
CA PHE A 47 -9.09 -12.91 -15.67
C PHE A 47 -8.27 -11.62 -15.79
N TYR A 48 -7.61 -11.37 -16.91
CA TYR A 48 -6.80 -10.16 -17.13
C TYR A 48 -7.61 -8.87 -16.95
N SER A 49 -8.83 -8.82 -17.49
CA SER A 49 -9.70 -7.64 -17.37
C SER A 49 -10.12 -7.38 -15.92
N ILE A 50 -10.41 -8.45 -15.16
CA ILE A 50 -10.76 -8.37 -13.74
C ILE A 50 -9.54 -7.94 -12.92
N TYR A 51 -8.38 -8.51 -13.19
CA TYR A 51 -7.13 -8.11 -12.56
C TYR A 51 -6.78 -6.65 -12.85
N ALA A 52 -6.92 -6.21 -14.10
CA ALA A 52 -6.66 -4.83 -14.49
C ALA A 52 -7.59 -3.86 -13.74
N LEU A 53 -8.88 -4.17 -13.66
CA LEU A 53 -9.84 -3.38 -12.89
C LEU A 53 -9.49 -3.35 -11.40
N PHE A 54 -9.15 -4.50 -10.82
CA PHE A 54 -8.72 -4.62 -9.44
C PHE A 54 -7.45 -3.82 -9.16
N ALA A 55 -6.46 -3.90 -10.06
CA ALA A 55 -5.21 -3.16 -9.95
C ALA A 55 -5.47 -1.66 -9.97
N VAL A 56 -6.27 -1.17 -10.92
CA VAL A 56 -6.66 0.26 -11.02
C VAL A 56 -7.40 0.71 -9.77
N ALA A 57 -8.39 -0.07 -9.31
CA ALA A 57 -9.14 0.24 -8.10
C ALA A 57 -8.24 0.26 -6.85
N SER A 58 -7.20 -0.58 -6.80
CA SER A 58 -6.24 -0.67 -5.70
C SER A 58 -5.25 0.50 -5.63
N ILE A 59 -5.11 1.29 -6.72
CA ILE A 59 -4.21 2.45 -6.75
C ILE A 59 -4.63 3.47 -5.71
N VAL A 60 -5.92 3.81 -5.63
CA VAL A 60 -6.44 4.84 -4.71
C VAL A 60 -6.15 4.50 -3.24
N PRO A 61 -6.61 3.35 -2.69
CA PRO A 61 -6.30 2.98 -1.31
C PRO A 61 -4.80 2.72 -1.10
N GLY A 62 -4.09 2.23 -2.11
CA GLY A 62 -2.63 2.05 -2.07
C GLY A 62 -1.88 3.37 -1.90
N VAL A 63 -2.30 4.42 -2.62
CA VAL A 63 -1.76 5.78 -2.50
C VAL A 63 -2.10 6.36 -1.12
N ALA A 64 -3.35 6.20 -0.66
CA ALA A 64 -3.75 6.70 0.66
C ALA A 64 -2.89 6.12 1.80
N MET A 65 -2.64 4.80 1.80
CA MET A 65 -1.75 4.18 2.79
C MET A 65 -0.32 4.70 2.72
N GLN A 66 0.23 4.89 1.51
CA GLN A 66 1.58 5.44 1.33
C GLN A 66 1.67 6.87 1.87
N VAL A 67 0.69 7.72 1.55
CA VAL A 67 0.63 9.10 2.06
C VAL A 67 0.60 9.13 3.58
N ARG A 68 -0.20 8.27 4.23
CA ARG A 68 -0.25 8.15 5.70
C ARG A 68 1.10 7.72 6.25
N ARG A 69 1.72 6.70 5.66
CA ARG A 69 3.01 6.17 6.14
C ARG A 69 4.15 7.16 5.99
N ILE A 70 4.21 7.89 4.87
CA ILE A 70 5.18 8.98 4.65
C ILE A 70 5.02 10.04 5.74
N ARG A 71 3.78 10.43 6.04
CA ARG A 71 3.49 11.41 7.10
C ARG A 71 3.84 10.89 8.49
N ASP A 72 3.58 9.60 8.76
CA ASP A 72 3.96 8.93 10.02
C ASP A 72 5.48 8.90 10.24
N THR A 73 6.29 9.00 9.17
CA THR A 73 7.76 9.13 9.25
C THR A 73 8.25 10.58 9.37
N GLY A 74 7.34 11.55 9.55
CA GLY A 74 7.68 12.97 9.68
C GLY A 74 8.01 13.66 8.35
N ARG A 75 7.67 13.06 7.20
CA ARG A 75 7.95 13.59 5.86
C ARG A 75 6.70 14.17 5.20
N GLN A 76 6.91 15.09 4.26
CA GLN A 76 5.84 15.69 3.46
C GLN A 76 5.25 14.66 2.48
N TRP A 77 3.95 14.76 2.17
CA TRP A 77 3.26 13.79 1.31
C TRP A 77 3.79 13.73 -0.13
N GLN A 78 4.39 14.82 -0.63
CA GLN A 78 4.91 14.96 -2.00
C GLN A 78 5.99 13.95 -2.34
N TRP A 79 6.65 13.37 -1.34
CA TRP A 79 7.65 12.34 -1.58
C TRP A 79 7.05 11.08 -2.24
N ILE A 80 5.72 10.91 -2.25
CA ILE A 80 5.06 9.86 -3.02
C ILE A 80 5.38 9.89 -4.51
N PHE A 81 5.70 11.05 -5.10
CA PHE A 81 6.05 11.14 -6.53
C PHE A 81 7.33 10.38 -6.88
N ILE A 82 8.20 10.11 -5.91
CA ILE A 82 9.39 9.25 -6.12
C ILE A 82 8.96 7.83 -6.47
N ALA A 83 7.76 7.38 -6.04
CA ALA A 83 7.19 6.09 -6.42
C ALA A 83 6.92 5.95 -7.93
N LEU A 84 6.81 7.07 -8.67
CA LEU A 84 6.66 7.06 -10.14
C LEU A 84 7.94 6.68 -10.86
N ILE A 85 9.10 6.76 -10.20
CA ILE A 85 10.38 6.34 -10.76
C ILE A 85 10.53 4.83 -10.51
N PRO A 86 10.53 3.98 -11.55
CA PRO A 86 10.71 2.55 -11.38
C PRO A 86 12.03 2.23 -10.64
N PHE A 87 12.05 1.15 -9.86
CA PHE A 87 13.17 0.72 -9.01
C PHE A 87 13.49 1.66 -7.83
N ILE A 88 13.80 2.94 -8.09
CA ILE A 88 14.15 3.93 -7.05
C ILE A 88 12.94 4.20 -6.14
N GLY A 89 11.76 4.35 -6.72
CA GLY A 89 10.50 4.51 -6.00
C GLY A 89 10.16 3.33 -5.10
N ALA A 90 10.36 2.11 -5.61
CA ALA A 90 10.13 0.89 -4.84
C ALA A 90 11.08 0.79 -3.64
N LEU A 91 12.38 1.05 -3.84
CA LEU A 91 13.38 1.03 -2.76
C LEU A 91 13.11 2.12 -1.72
N TRP A 92 12.71 3.30 -2.15
CA TRP A 92 12.39 4.42 -1.27
C TRP A 92 11.16 4.16 -0.41
N LEU A 93 10.09 3.59 -0.99
CA LEU A 93 8.91 3.14 -0.24
C LEU A 93 9.27 2.04 0.75
N LEU A 94 10.12 1.09 0.35
CA LEU A 94 10.63 0.03 1.23
C LEU A 94 11.32 0.63 2.46
N TRP A 95 12.14 1.66 2.25
CA TRP A 95 12.84 2.35 3.32
C TRP A 95 11.88 3.07 4.29
N ILE A 96 10.86 3.76 3.80
CA ILE A 96 9.84 4.43 4.65
C ILE A 96 8.97 3.43 5.43
N VAL A 97 8.65 2.30 4.80
CA VAL A 97 7.84 1.26 5.43
C VAL A 97 8.60 0.59 6.58
N ILE A 98 9.91 0.41 6.43
CA ILE A 98 10.81 -0.15 7.45
C ILE A 98 11.19 0.89 8.53
N GLY A 99 11.25 2.18 8.18
CA GLY A 99 11.70 3.26 9.07
C GLY A 99 10.81 3.49 10.31
N PRO A 100 11.38 3.82 11.50
CA PRO A 100 10.63 4.16 12.72
C PRO A 100 9.57 5.23 12.46
N SER A 101 8.38 5.06 13.06
CA SER A 101 7.45 6.19 13.19
C SER A 101 8.11 7.25 14.05
N ALA A 102 7.95 8.53 13.69
CA ALA A 102 8.64 9.65 14.34
C ALA A 102 8.35 9.79 15.86
N GLU A 103 7.40 9.04 16.40
CA GLU A 103 7.02 9.03 17.83
C GLU A 103 8.02 8.31 18.75
N SER A 104 9.01 7.57 18.25
CA SER A 104 9.97 6.84 19.11
C SER A 104 11.25 7.62 19.44
N SER A 105 11.27 8.94 19.23
CA SER A 105 12.43 9.80 19.51
C SER A 105 12.09 11.01 20.38
N GLN A 106 11.20 10.82 21.36
CA GLN A 106 11.05 11.68 22.54
C GLN A 106 11.06 10.82 23.79
#